data_AF-A0A2P2DYY5-F1
#
_entry.id   AF-A0A2P2DYY5-F1
#
_cell.length_a   1.000
_cell.length_b   1.000
_cell.length_c   1.000
_cell.angle_alpha   90.00
_cell.angle_beta   90.00
_cell.angle_gamma   90.00
#
_symmetry.space_group_name_H-M   'P 1'
#
loop_
_entity.id
_entity.type
_entity.pdbx_description
1 polymer ?
#
loop_
_entity_poly.entity_id
_entity_poly.type
_entity_poly.pdbx_seq_one_letter_code
_entity_poly.pdbx_strand_id
1 'polypeptide(L)'
;MMVVPDWFLSGVLSVLVFPEDGFAKIGTVSAYMAGLWSIPLFVLVYTGIKLEERSVSIIGTCLWVAFLSVVVFGLSEAFSNELGSWYAQNVKMSYGIAHYVLVPEMILSVATYLAYQGFSTSPLWMQIPISFLIMVQYAGSLAVSYLFFEKIM
;
A
#
# COMPACT_ATOMS: atom_id res chain seq x y z
N MET A 1 2.78 -1.03 -10.52
CA MET A 1 3.48 0.23 -10.17
C MET A 1 4.06 0.21 -8.76
N MET A 2 3.64 -0.69 -7.85
CA MET A 2 4.06 -0.66 -6.43
C MET A 2 5.52 -1.05 -6.15
N VAL A 3 6.26 -1.49 -7.17
CA VAL A 3 7.68 -1.89 -7.04
C VAL A 3 8.58 -0.72 -6.63
N VAL A 4 8.31 0.50 -7.11
CA VAL A 4 9.18 1.66 -6.82
C VAL A 4 9.13 2.07 -5.34
N PRO A 5 7.95 2.23 -4.71
CA PRO A 5 7.84 2.41 -3.26
C PRO A 5 8.57 1.32 -2.45
N ASP A 6 8.36 0.05 -2.79
CA ASP A 6 8.98 -1.08 -2.08
C ASP A 6 10.51 -1.10 -2.26
N TRP A 7 10.98 -0.70 -3.45
CA TRP A 7 12.40 -0.56 -3.73
C TRP A 7 13.01 0.62 -2.96
N PHE A 8 12.28 1.72 -2.76
CA PHE A 8 12.72 2.81 -1.91
C PHE A 8 12.90 2.35 -0.45
N LEU A 9 11.93 1.61 0.10
CA LEU A 9 12.00 1.08 1.46
C LEU A 9 13.18 0.12 1.66
N SER A 10 13.40 -0.77 0.71
CA SER A 10 14.45 -1.79 0.80
C SER A 10 15.83 -1.27 0.40
N GLY A 11 15.94 -0.53 -0.70
CA GLY A 11 17.21 -0.09 -1.28
C GLY A 11 17.75 1.23 -0.72
N VAL A 12 16.88 2.16 -0.29
CA VAL A 12 17.32 3.47 0.23
C VAL A 12 17.24 3.52 1.75
N LEU A 13 16.10 3.13 2.33
CA LEU A 13 15.90 3.19 3.77
C LEU A 13 16.45 1.96 4.51
N SER A 14 16.68 0.84 3.80
CA SER A 14 17.13 -0.43 4.39
C SER A 14 16.22 -0.95 5.51
N VAL A 15 14.91 -0.69 5.39
CA VAL A 15 13.88 -1.06 6.39
C VAL A 15 13.02 -2.25 6.00
N LEU A 16 13.14 -2.70 4.76
CA LEU A 16 12.34 -3.77 4.19
C LEU A 16 13.26 -4.76 3.47
N VAL A 17 13.07 -6.05 3.72
CA VAL A 17 13.86 -7.12 3.08
C VAL A 17 12.95 -8.07 2.34
N PHE A 18 13.34 -8.35 1.09
CA PHE A 18 12.76 -9.41 0.28
C PHE A 18 13.75 -10.58 0.23
N PRO A 19 13.42 -11.75 0.80
CA PRO A 19 14.33 -12.89 0.83
C PRO A 19 14.65 -13.41 -0.58
N GLU A 20 15.62 -14.33 -0.66
CA GLU A 20 15.91 -15.04 -1.90
C GLU A 20 14.83 -16.09 -2.14
N ASP A 21 13.96 -15.82 -3.11
CA ASP A 21 12.78 -16.63 -3.43
C ASP A 21 12.88 -17.30 -4.83
N GLY A 22 14.00 -17.10 -5.53
CA GLY A 22 14.26 -17.66 -6.86
C GLY A 22 13.50 -16.98 -8.00
N PHE A 23 12.73 -15.93 -7.72
CA PHE A 23 12.02 -15.15 -8.74
C PHE A 23 12.89 -14.00 -9.28
N ALA A 24 12.52 -13.51 -10.47
CA ALA A 24 13.17 -12.32 -11.03
C ALA A 24 12.96 -11.11 -10.11
N LYS A 25 14.02 -10.35 -9.84
CA LYS A 25 13.96 -9.13 -9.02
C LYS A 25 14.06 -7.86 -9.88
N ILE A 26 13.35 -6.82 -9.48
CA ILE A 26 13.52 -5.45 -9.98
C ILE A 26 14.18 -4.67 -8.83
N GLY A 27 15.49 -4.40 -8.97
CA GLY A 27 16.29 -3.92 -7.85
C GLY A 27 16.34 -4.98 -6.74
N THR A 28 15.88 -4.65 -5.55
CA THR A 28 15.80 -5.54 -4.38
C THR A 28 14.44 -6.24 -4.25
N VAL A 29 13.45 -5.90 -5.07
CA VAL A 29 12.05 -6.35 -4.91
C VAL A 29 11.73 -7.48 -5.89
N SER A 30 11.11 -8.55 -5.42
CA SER A 30 10.65 -9.65 -6.28
C SER A 30 9.53 -9.21 -7.22
N ALA A 31 9.63 -9.56 -8.51
CA ALA A 31 8.75 -9.02 -9.55
C ALA A 31 7.25 -9.32 -9.34
N TYR A 32 6.91 -10.44 -8.68
CA TYR A 32 5.51 -10.77 -8.38
C TYR A 32 4.86 -9.78 -7.40
N MET A 33 5.65 -9.07 -6.57
CA MET A 33 5.15 -8.03 -5.67
C MET A 33 4.44 -6.91 -6.44
N ALA A 34 4.82 -6.69 -7.70
CA ALA A 34 4.18 -5.68 -8.54
C ALA A 34 2.65 -5.86 -8.66
N GLY A 35 2.17 -7.11 -8.63
CA GLY A 35 0.75 -7.48 -8.73
C GLY A 35 0.10 -7.89 -7.42
N LEU A 36 0.89 -8.22 -6.39
CA LEU A 36 0.38 -8.69 -5.11
C LEU A 36 -0.52 -7.64 -4.43
N TRP A 37 -0.12 -6.37 -4.50
CA TRP A 37 -0.89 -5.22 -4.00
C TRP A 37 -2.25 -5.02 -4.68
N SER A 38 -2.43 -5.51 -5.91
CA SER A 38 -3.70 -5.35 -6.63
C SER A 38 -4.83 -6.14 -5.98
N ILE A 39 -4.53 -7.27 -5.34
CA ILE A 39 -5.53 -8.13 -4.68
C ILE A 39 -6.21 -7.39 -3.51
N PRO A 40 -5.49 -6.91 -2.48
CA PRO A 40 -6.12 -6.20 -1.36
C PRO A 40 -6.75 -4.89 -1.83
N LEU A 41 -6.10 -4.11 -2.69
CA LEU A 41 -6.67 -2.87 -3.20
C LEU A 41 -7.98 -3.09 -3.97
N PHE A 42 -8.07 -4.16 -4.77
CA PHE A 42 -9.32 -4.52 -5.44
C PHE A 42 -10.45 -4.77 -4.43
N VAL A 43 -10.20 -5.55 -3.38
CA VAL A 43 -11.20 -5.82 -2.33
C VAL A 43 -11.64 -4.53 -1.65
N LEU A 44 -10.68 -3.67 -1.28
CA LEU A 44 -10.96 -2.40 -0.62
C LEU A 44 -11.82 -1.47 -1.50
N VAL A 45 -11.42 -1.28 -2.75
CA VAL A 45 -12.17 -0.45 -3.72
C VAL A 45 -13.56 -1.04 -3.98
N TYR A 46 -13.65 -2.36 -4.17
CA TYR A 46 -14.92 -3.03 -4.42
C TYR A 46 -15.91 -2.86 -3.26
N THR A 47 -15.45 -3.02 -2.00
CA THR A 47 -16.32 -2.78 -0.84
C THR A 47 -16.78 -1.33 -0.76
N GLY A 48 -15.92 -0.37 -1.14
CA GLY A 48 -16.28 1.04 -1.23
C GLY A 48 -17.42 1.28 -2.23
N ILE A 49 -17.31 0.73 -3.44
CA ILE A 49 -18.36 0.81 -4.48
C ILE A 49 -19.68 0.23 -3.96
N LYS A 50 -19.64 -0.92 -3.27
CA LYS A 50 -20.84 -1.55 -2.69
C LYS A 50 -21.49 -0.75 -1.57
N LEU A 51 -20.76 0.10 -0.87
CA LEU A 51 -21.35 1.01 0.12
C LEU A 51 -22.01 2.22 -0.55
N GLU A 52 -21.42 2.76 -1.61
CA GLU A 52 -22.06 3.83 -2.36
C GLU A 52 -23.34 3.38 -3.06
N GLU A 53 -23.39 2.15 -3.59
CA GLU A 53 -24.63 1.54 -4.10
C GLU A 53 -25.74 1.47 -3.04
N ARG A 54 -25.39 1.52 -1.74
CA ARG A 54 -26.31 1.57 -0.60
C ARG A 54 -26.56 3.00 -0.08
N SER A 55 -26.21 4.01 -0.86
CA SER A 55 -26.38 5.43 -0.52
C SER A 55 -25.60 5.89 0.71
N VAL A 56 -24.48 5.24 1.03
CA VAL A 56 -23.53 5.74 2.05
C VAL A 56 -22.83 6.98 1.49
N SER A 57 -22.61 7.98 2.34
CA SER A 57 -21.92 9.21 1.93
C SER A 57 -20.46 8.93 1.54
N ILE A 58 -19.90 9.74 0.64
CA ILE A 58 -18.50 9.61 0.22
C ILE A 58 -17.53 9.63 1.41
N ILE A 59 -17.81 10.45 2.43
CA ILE A 59 -17.01 10.52 3.65
C ILE A 59 -17.10 9.19 4.42
N GLY A 60 -18.32 8.64 4.58
CA GLY A 60 -18.53 7.36 5.23
C GLY A 60 -17.82 6.21 4.50
N THR A 61 -17.85 6.22 3.18
CA THR A 61 -17.15 5.22 2.35
C THR A 61 -15.63 5.35 2.48
N CYS A 62 -15.08 6.56 2.44
CA CYS A 62 -13.64 6.79 2.66
C CYS A 62 -13.20 6.32 4.06
N LEU A 63 -13.99 6.58 5.11
CA LEU A 63 -13.72 6.09 6.46
C LEU A 63 -13.76 4.57 6.53
N TRP A 64 -14.70 3.93 5.83
CA TRP A 64 -14.76 2.47 5.74
C TRP A 64 -13.54 1.89 5.04
N VAL A 65 -13.18 2.41 3.87
CA VAL A 65 -11.99 1.97 3.12
C VAL A 65 -10.72 2.17 3.95
N ALA A 66 -10.60 3.31 4.63
CA ALA A 66 -9.48 3.58 5.53
C ALA A 66 -9.41 2.55 6.67
N PHE A 67 -10.51 2.32 7.38
CA PHE A 67 -10.56 1.33 8.45
C PHE A 67 -10.20 -0.08 7.96
N LEU A 68 -10.83 -0.53 6.87
CA LEU A 68 -10.62 -1.86 6.32
C LEU A 68 -9.19 -2.04 5.80
N SER A 69 -8.59 -0.99 5.24
CA SER A 69 -7.19 -1.03 4.78
C SER A 69 -6.21 -1.26 5.93
N VAL A 70 -6.39 -0.59 7.08
CA VAL A 70 -5.54 -0.82 8.26
C VAL A 70 -5.65 -2.25 8.74
N VAL A 71 -6.85 -2.84 8.70
CA VAL A 71 -7.06 -4.25 9.05
C VAL A 71 -6.36 -5.18 8.06
N VAL A 72 -6.60 -5.00 6.75
CA VAL A 72 -6.07 -5.90 5.72
C VAL A 72 -4.55 -5.83 5.65
N PHE A 73 -3.98 -4.63 5.62
CA PHE A 73 -2.53 -4.48 5.54
C PHE A 73 -1.83 -4.75 6.87
N GLY A 74 -2.44 -4.37 8.01
CA GLY A 74 -1.91 -4.73 9.33
C GLY A 74 -1.83 -6.25 9.53
N LEU A 75 -2.82 -7.00 9.07
CA LEU A 75 -2.74 -8.46 9.04
C LEU A 75 -1.69 -8.96 8.05
N SER A 76 -1.61 -8.36 6.86
CA SER A 76 -0.61 -8.74 5.86
C SER A 76 0.82 -8.58 6.41
N GLU A 77 1.10 -7.48 7.11
CA GLU A 77 2.37 -7.23 7.79
C GLU A 77 2.63 -8.27 8.89
N ALA A 78 1.63 -8.56 9.74
CA ALA A 78 1.78 -9.52 10.84
C ALA A 78 2.15 -10.95 10.34
N PHE A 79 1.60 -11.36 9.19
CA PHE A 79 1.84 -12.69 8.60
C PHE A 79 2.95 -12.71 7.53
N SER A 80 3.46 -11.56 7.10
CA SER A 80 4.45 -11.44 6.01
C SER A 80 5.69 -12.30 6.23
N ASN A 81 6.19 -12.30 7.47
CA ASN A 81 7.36 -13.07 7.90
C ASN A 81 7.12 -14.58 7.80
N GLU A 82 5.93 -15.05 8.18
CA GLU A 82 5.59 -16.49 8.16
C GLU A 82 5.43 -17.01 6.73
N LEU A 83 4.92 -16.16 5.83
CA LEU A 83 4.77 -16.46 4.41
C LEU A 83 6.10 -16.41 3.65
N GLY A 84 7.16 -15.87 4.26
CA GLY A 84 8.48 -15.71 3.63
C GLY A 84 8.46 -14.72 2.46
N SER A 85 7.48 -13.81 2.43
CA SER A 85 7.26 -12.89 1.30
C SER A 85 8.10 -11.63 1.42
N TRP A 86 8.06 -10.99 2.58
CA TRP A 86 8.90 -9.86 2.97
C TRP A 86 8.96 -9.79 4.49
N TYR A 87 9.93 -9.05 5.03
CA TYR A 87 9.99 -8.74 6.44
C TYR A 87 10.58 -7.36 6.68
N ALA A 88 10.07 -6.67 7.69
CA ALA A 88 10.61 -5.39 8.12
C ALA A 88 11.85 -5.57 9.01
N GLN A 89 12.78 -4.62 8.94
CA GLN A 89 13.98 -4.58 9.77
C GLN A 89 14.32 -3.13 10.14
N ASN A 90 15.10 -2.92 11.20
CA ASN A 90 15.60 -1.60 11.60
C ASN A 90 14.48 -0.54 11.83
N VAL A 91 13.29 -0.99 12.22
CA VAL A 91 12.11 -0.15 12.49
C VAL A 91 11.35 -0.64 13.71
N LYS A 92 10.54 0.23 14.30
CA LYS A 92 9.69 -0.13 15.45
C LYS A 92 8.55 -1.03 15.01
N MET A 93 8.57 -2.25 15.51
CA MET A 93 7.54 -3.25 15.24
C MET A 93 6.79 -3.63 16.52
N SER A 94 5.52 -3.99 16.38
CA SER A 94 4.75 -4.67 17.42
C SER A 94 3.98 -5.82 16.79
N TYR A 95 4.11 -7.01 17.38
CA TYR A 95 3.51 -8.24 16.85
C TYR A 95 3.85 -8.51 15.36
N GLY A 96 5.06 -8.15 14.92
CA GLY A 96 5.51 -8.29 13.54
C GLY A 96 5.06 -7.16 12.60
N ILE A 97 4.27 -6.20 13.07
CA ILE A 97 3.74 -5.10 12.25
C ILE A 97 4.67 -3.88 12.33
N ALA A 98 5.13 -3.39 11.17
CA ALA A 98 5.86 -2.14 11.08
C ALA A 98 4.90 -0.93 11.12
N HIS A 99 4.95 -0.11 12.17
CA HIS A 99 3.95 0.94 12.35
C HIS A 99 3.98 2.04 11.28
N TYR A 100 5.15 2.35 10.74
CA TYR A 100 5.31 3.44 9.78
C TYR A 100 4.58 3.16 8.45
N VAL A 101 4.24 1.91 8.13
CA VAL A 101 3.64 1.54 6.84
C VAL A 101 2.11 1.70 6.81
N LEU A 102 1.46 1.54 7.97
CA LEU A 102 -0.01 1.47 8.07
C LEU A 102 -0.71 2.76 7.64
N VAL A 103 -0.19 3.92 8.05
CA VAL A 103 -0.76 5.22 7.68
C VAL A 103 -0.64 5.47 6.17
N PRO A 104 0.54 5.29 5.55
CA PRO A 104 0.69 5.33 4.09
C PRO A 104 -0.23 4.39 3.32
N GLU A 105 -0.39 3.14 3.76
CA GLU A 105 -1.26 2.15 3.11
C GLU A 105 -2.75 2.53 3.22
N MET A 106 -3.13 3.12 4.34
CA MET A 106 -4.47 3.67 4.52
C MET A 106 -4.75 4.80 3.53
N ILE A 107 -3.82 5.74 3.38
CA ILE A 107 -3.94 6.85 2.43
C ILE A 107 -3.97 6.31 0.99
N LEU A 108 -3.09 5.38 0.66
CA LEU A 108 -3.04 4.70 -0.64
C LEU A 108 -4.40 4.08 -0.99
N SER A 109 -5.03 3.39 -0.05
CA SER A 109 -6.30 2.71 -0.27
C SER A 109 -7.43 3.69 -0.57
N VAL A 110 -7.52 4.76 0.21
CA VAL A 110 -8.51 5.84 0.00
C VAL A 110 -8.24 6.57 -1.32
N ALA A 111 -6.98 6.90 -1.62
CA ALA A 111 -6.60 7.56 -2.87
C ALA A 111 -6.94 6.69 -4.09
N THR A 112 -6.67 5.38 -4.01
CA THR A 112 -6.99 4.42 -5.07
C THR A 112 -8.50 4.34 -5.28
N TYR A 113 -9.28 4.31 -4.20
CA TYR A 113 -10.74 4.34 -4.26
C TYR A 113 -11.28 5.60 -4.95
N LEU A 114 -10.82 6.77 -4.52
CA LEU A 114 -11.25 8.05 -5.11
C LEU A 114 -10.82 8.18 -6.58
N ALA A 115 -9.63 7.70 -6.92
CA ALA A 115 -9.17 7.70 -8.31
C ALA A 115 -9.99 6.74 -9.18
N TYR A 116 -10.38 5.58 -8.65
CA TYR A 116 -11.27 4.67 -9.36
C TYR A 116 -12.63 5.34 -9.64
N GLN A 117 -13.21 6.01 -8.64
CA GLN A 117 -14.47 6.74 -8.82
C GLN A 117 -14.36 7.87 -9.85
N GLY A 118 -13.28 8.65 -9.80
CA GLY A 118 -13.09 9.79 -10.70
C GLY A 118 -12.71 9.41 -12.14
N PHE A 119 -12.02 8.28 -12.34
CA PHE A 119 -11.29 8.02 -13.58
C PHE A 119 -11.43 6.61 -14.16
N SER A 120 -12.22 5.72 -13.57
CA SER A 120 -12.42 4.34 -14.08
C SER A 120 -12.94 4.29 -15.52
N THR A 121 -13.74 5.28 -15.93
CA THR A 121 -14.27 5.40 -17.29
C THR A 121 -13.40 6.25 -18.23
N SER A 122 -12.31 6.83 -17.72
CA SER A 122 -11.39 7.65 -18.50
C SER A 122 -10.53 6.77 -19.43
N PRO A 123 -10.02 7.29 -20.55
CA PRO A 123 -9.13 6.54 -21.44
C PRO A 123 -7.79 6.21 -20.78
N LEU A 124 -7.11 5.14 -21.25
CA LEU A 124 -5.86 4.62 -20.66
C LEU A 124 -4.76 5.68 -20.51
N TRP A 125 -4.65 6.63 -21.45
CA TRP A 125 -3.63 7.68 -21.38
C TRP A 125 -3.83 8.64 -20.20
N MET A 126 -5.02 8.67 -19.58
CA MET A 126 -5.29 9.40 -18.35
C MET A 126 -5.15 8.50 -17.11
N GLN A 127 -5.56 7.23 -17.20
CA GLN A 127 -5.42 6.27 -16.10
C GLN A 127 -3.97 5.98 -15.73
N ILE A 128 -3.06 5.92 -16.73
CA ILE A 128 -1.63 5.65 -16.52
C ILE A 128 -0.97 6.77 -15.67
N PRO A 129 -1.07 8.07 -16.04
CA PRO A 129 -0.57 9.16 -15.20
C PRO A 129 -1.16 9.19 -13.80
N ILE A 130 -2.46 8.91 -13.65
CA ILE A 130 -3.12 8.93 -12.33
C ILE A 130 -2.59 7.80 -11.44
N SER A 131 -2.45 6.61 -12.00
CA SER A 131 -1.85 5.47 -11.31
C SER A 131 -0.40 5.76 -10.90
N PHE A 132 0.35 6.47 -11.76
CA PHE A 132 1.70 6.93 -11.43
C PHE A 132 1.70 7.98 -10.30
N LEU A 133 0.76 8.93 -10.31
CA LEU A 133 0.63 9.93 -9.24
C LEU A 133 0.27 9.29 -7.90
N ILE A 134 -0.60 8.28 -7.88
CA ILE A 134 -0.89 7.49 -6.67
C ILE A 134 0.37 6.81 -6.13
N MET A 135 1.17 6.21 -7.02
CA MET A 135 2.44 5.59 -6.63
C MET A 135 3.41 6.62 -6.01
N VAL A 136 3.55 7.80 -6.62
CA VAL A 136 4.38 8.89 -6.08
C VAL A 136 3.85 9.38 -4.73
N GLN A 137 2.54 9.55 -4.61
CA GLN A 137 1.89 9.92 -3.34
C GLN A 137 2.19 8.87 -2.26
N TYR A 138 2.06 7.58 -2.57
CA TYR A 138 2.33 6.51 -1.62
C TYR A 138 3.80 6.49 -1.17
N ALA A 139 4.75 6.61 -2.11
CA ALA A 139 6.17 6.73 -1.79
C ALA A 139 6.48 7.94 -0.89
N GLY A 140 5.88 9.10 -1.20
CA GLY A 140 5.99 10.30 -0.38
C GLY A 140 5.41 10.12 1.03
N SER A 141 4.23 9.50 1.13
CA SER A 141 3.60 9.17 2.42
C SER A 141 4.45 8.22 3.25
N LEU A 142 5.05 7.19 2.63
CA LEU A 142 5.99 6.28 3.30
C LEU A 142 7.20 7.02 3.87
N ALA A 143 7.82 7.90 3.07
CA ALA A 143 8.97 8.67 3.51
C ALA A 143 8.64 9.59 4.71
N VAL A 144 7.50 10.29 4.65
CA VAL A 144 7.03 11.16 5.74
C VAL A 144 6.72 10.33 6.99
N SER A 145 5.98 9.23 6.84
CA SER A 145 5.61 8.36 7.96
C SER A 145 6.83 7.74 8.64
N TYR A 146 7.81 7.29 7.86
CA TYR A 146 9.09 6.82 8.39
C TYR A 146 9.79 7.87 9.28
N LEU A 147 9.85 9.13 8.83
CA LEU A 147 10.45 10.20 9.63
C LEU A 147 9.72 10.40 10.96
N PHE A 148 8.38 10.38 10.96
CA PHE A 148 7.61 10.55 12.19
C PHE A 148 7.80 9.39 13.18
N PHE A 149 7.65 8.15 12.72
CA PHE A 149 7.68 6.98 13.60
C PHE A 149 9.09 6.58 14.06
N GLU A 150 10.09 6.72 13.18
CA GLU A 150 11.44 6.19 13.41
C GLU A 150 12.47 7.24 13.78
N LYS A 151 12.23 8.54 13.48
CA LYS A 151 13.17 9.61 13.80
C LYS A 151 12.67 10.58 14.88
N ILE A 152 11.36 10.77 15.01
CA ILE A 152 10.78 11.74 15.96
C ILE A 152 10.23 11.05 17.21
N MET A 153 9.37 10.05 17.04
CA MET A 153 8.88 9.21 18.13
C MET A 153 9.95 8.24 18.60
#